data_AF-A0A941WVV1-F1
#
_entry.id   AF-A0A941WVV1-F1
#
_cell.length_a   1.000
_cell.length_b   1.000
_cell.length_c   1.000
_cell.angle_alpha   90.00
_cell.angle_beta   90.00
_cell.angle_gamma   90.00
#
_symmetry.space_group_name_H-M   'P 1'
#
loop_
_entity.id
_entity.type
_entity.pdbx_description
1 polymer ?
#
loop_
_entity_poly.entity_id
_entity_poly.type
_entity_poly.pdbx_seq_one_letter_code
_entity_poly.pdbx_strand_id
1 'polypeptide(L)'
;MENKLDVLTKKLYEEGVDKANQEAEKIIAQAKEKAAKLIAEAEEQAKGIKAGAATEVENMKKKAESEMTLSARQAITALKQSITSLISGEVAGNIAKAGFKDEAFVQEMIVAILKKWDVASGNLNLELILSEEEKEKFQQFVATKYKELLDKGLEIKVGDHTDAFVIQPKDGGYQVAFSEKLFETFFNQYMRSFTKSLLYK
;
A
#
# COMPACT_ATOMS: atom_id res chain seq x y z
N MET A 1 -65.83 56.06 59.97
CA MET A 1 -64.59 56.45 59.24
C MET A 1 -63.61 55.26 59.18
N GLU A 2 -64.11 54.08 58.79
CA GLU A 2 -63.36 52.81 58.85
C GLU A 2 -62.77 52.41 57.48
N ASN A 3 -62.98 53.22 56.43
CA ASN A 3 -62.96 52.72 55.05
C ASN A 3 -61.75 53.19 54.20
N LYS A 4 -60.91 54.10 54.71
CA LYS A 4 -59.75 54.62 53.94
C LYS A 4 -58.48 53.79 54.17
N LEU A 5 -58.31 53.25 55.38
CA LEU A 5 -57.14 52.44 55.71
C LEU A 5 -57.20 51.08 55.00
N ASP A 6 -58.35 50.41 55.01
CA ASP A 6 -58.55 49.13 54.32
C ASP A 6 -58.35 49.23 52.81
N VAL A 7 -58.83 50.32 52.18
CA VAL A 7 -58.64 50.56 50.75
C VAL A 7 -57.17 50.80 50.42
N LEU A 8 -56.44 51.57 51.24
CA LEU A 8 -55.00 51.78 51.05
C LEU A 8 -54.20 50.48 51.26
N THR A 9 -54.59 49.66 52.23
CA THR A 9 -53.92 48.38 52.53
C THR A 9 -54.15 47.37 51.42
N LYS A 10 -55.37 47.30 50.88
CA LYS A 10 -55.72 46.45 49.74
C LYS A 10 -55.00 46.88 48.46
N LYS A 11 -54.93 48.19 48.20
CA LYS A 11 -54.20 48.74 47.06
C LYS A 11 -52.68 48.50 47.17
N LEU A 12 -52.11 48.65 48.35
CA LEU A 12 -50.69 48.32 48.61
C LEU A 12 -50.41 46.82 48.40
N TYR A 13 -51.35 45.96 48.82
CA TYR A 13 -51.25 44.52 48.59
C TYR A 13 -51.33 44.18 47.09
N GLU A 14 -52.29 44.74 46.35
CA GLU A 14 -52.42 44.57 44.89
C GLU A 14 -51.18 45.07 44.16
N GLU A 15 -50.68 46.27 44.47
CA GLU A 15 -49.43 46.80 43.90
C GLU A 15 -48.20 45.95 44.25
N GLY A 16 -48.18 45.35 45.44
CA GLY A 16 -47.13 44.44 45.88
C GLY A 16 -47.17 43.10 45.12
N VAL A 17 -48.36 42.53 44.93
CA VAL A 17 -48.59 41.30 44.18
C VAL A 17 -48.28 41.50 42.69
N ASP A 18 -48.70 42.62 42.10
CA ASP A 18 -48.42 42.93 40.70
C ASP A 18 -46.92 43.10 40.44
N LYS A 19 -46.20 43.81 41.32
CA LYS A 19 -44.73 43.92 41.23
C LYS A 19 -44.05 42.56 41.41
N ALA A 20 -44.53 41.73 42.33
CA ALA A 20 -43.98 40.39 42.53
C ALA A 20 -44.22 39.50 41.29
N ASN A 21 -45.39 39.57 40.67
CA ASN A 21 -45.71 38.84 39.45
C ASN A 21 -44.84 39.30 38.27
N GLN A 22 -44.64 40.61 38.10
CA GLN A 22 -43.76 41.14 37.06
C GLN A 22 -42.30 40.69 37.24
N GLU A 23 -41.79 40.69 38.47
CA GLU A 23 -40.42 40.22 38.72
C GLU A 23 -40.31 38.69 38.53
N ALA A 24 -41.34 37.93 38.92
CA ALA A 24 -41.40 36.48 38.66
C ALA A 24 -41.40 36.17 37.15
N GLU A 25 -42.20 36.88 36.35
CA GLU A 25 -42.22 36.75 34.89
C GLU A 25 -40.86 37.08 34.29
N LYS A 26 -40.20 38.13 34.78
CA LYS A 26 -38.86 38.53 34.34
C LYS A 26 -37.81 37.46 34.68
N ILE A 27 -37.85 36.87 35.88
CA ILE A 27 -36.97 35.76 36.27
C ILE A 27 -37.20 34.56 35.36
N ILE A 28 -38.46 34.19 35.09
CA ILE A 28 -38.79 33.06 34.21
C ILE A 28 -38.32 33.33 32.78
N ALA A 29 -38.51 34.54 32.27
CA ALA A 29 -38.04 34.94 30.94
C ALA A 29 -36.51 34.83 30.84
N GLN A 30 -35.78 35.36 31.82
CA GLN A 30 -34.31 35.24 31.89
C GLN A 30 -33.84 33.79 32.02
N ALA A 31 -34.56 32.96 32.79
CA ALA A 31 -34.25 31.53 32.91
C ALA A 31 -34.44 30.80 31.58
N LYS A 32 -35.54 31.07 30.86
CA LYS A 32 -35.80 30.52 29.53
C LYS A 32 -34.74 30.97 28.51
N GLU A 33 -34.35 32.23 28.53
CA GLU A 33 -33.30 32.76 27.66
C GLU A 33 -31.94 32.09 27.93
N LYS A 34 -31.55 31.96 29.21
CA LYS A 34 -30.32 31.25 29.60
C LYS A 34 -30.36 29.78 29.21
N ALA A 35 -31.50 29.11 29.39
CA ALA A 35 -31.67 27.72 28.99
C ALA A 35 -31.55 27.54 27.47
N ALA A 36 -32.20 28.40 26.69
CA ALA A 36 -32.08 28.40 25.23
C ALA A 36 -30.63 28.63 24.77
N LYS A 37 -29.92 29.57 25.42
CA LYS A 37 -28.51 29.84 25.13
C LYS A 37 -27.61 28.63 25.43
N LEU A 38 -27.80 27.98 26.58
CA LEU A 38 -27.04 26.77 26.94
C LEU A 38 -27.28 25.62 25.96
N ILE A 39 -28.53 25.42 25.51
CA ILE A 39 -28.87 24.40 24.51
C ILE A 39 -28.17 24.72 23.18
N ALA A 40 -28.25 25.97 22.72
CA ALA A 40 -27.59 26.39 21.48
C ALA A 40 -26.06 26.22 21.53
N GLU A 41 -25.43 26.56 22.66
CA GLU A 41 -23.99 26.36 22.87
C GLU A 41 -23.62 24.85 22.86
N ALA A 42 -24.43 24.00 23.51
CA ALA A 42 -24.21 22.56 23.52
C ALA A 42 -24.40 21.93 22.13
N GLU A 43 -25.40 22.38 21.36
CA GLU A 43 -25.63 21.92 19.99
C GLU A 43 -24.46 22.30 19.07
N GLU A 44 -23.93 23.53 19.19
CA GLU A 44 -22.78 23.97 18.41
C GLU A 44 -21.50 23.19 18.78
N GLN A 45 -21.27 22.94 20.07
CA GLN A 45 -20.17 22.08 20.52
C GLN A 45 -20.31 20.66 19.97
N ALA A 46 -21.51 20.07 20.03
CA ALA A 46 -21.77 18.74 19.51
C ALA A 46 -21.54 18.67 17.99
N LYS A 47 -21.93 19.70 17.26
CA LYS A 47 -21.68 19.83 15.82
C LYS A 47 -20.18 19.93 15.52
N GLY A 48 -19.45 20.73 16.29
CA GLY A 48 -17.99 20.84 16.21
C GLY A 48 -17.28 19.51 16.43
N ILE A 49 -17.68 18.76 17.47
CA ILE A 49 -17.14 17.42 17.76
C ILE A 49 -17.40 16.45 16.60
N LYS A 50 -18.64 16.42 16.07
CA LYS A 50 -18.98 15.54 14.93
C LYS A 50 -18.18 15.89 13.67
N ALA A 51 -18.01 17.17 13.38
CA ALA A 51 -17.22 17.63 12.24
C ALA A 51 -15.73 17.29 12.40
N GLY A 52 -15.18 17.48 13.61
CA GLY A 52 -13.82 17.09 13.96
C GLY A 52 -13.59 15.59 13.79
N ALA A 53 -14.49 14.76 14.34
CA ALA A 53 -14.42 13.31 14.21
C ALA A 53 -14.53 12.84 12.75
N ALA A 54 -15.42 13.44 11.95
CA ALA A 54 -15.53 13.13 10.53
C ALA A 54 -14.23 13.44 9.76
N THR A 55 -13.62 14.59 10.07
CA THR A 55 -12.34 15.00 9.47
C THR A 55 -11.19 14.07 9.88
N GLU A 56 -11.15 13.65 11.15
CA GLU A 56 -10.16 12.71 11.66
C GLU A 56 -10.27 11.35 10.97
N VAL A 57 -11.49 10.82 10.84
CA VAL A 57 -11.76 9.57 10.12
C VAL A 57 -11.33 9.67 8.66
N GLU A 58 -11.62 10.78 7.99
CA GLU A 58 -11.19 11.01 6.61
C GLU A 58 -9.67 11.03 6.48
N ASN A 59 -8.98 11.71 7.41
CA ASN A 59 -7.52 11.76 7.43
C ASN A 59 -6.90 10.39 7.71
N MET A 60 -7.47 9.62 8.65
CA MET A 60 -7.06 8.24 8.92
C MET A 60 -7.22 7.36 7.69
N LYS A 61 -8.34 7.48 6.97
CA LYS A 61 -8.58 6.75 5.72
C LYS A 61 -7.53 7.09 4.66
N LYS A 62 -7.30 8.38 4.39
CA LYS A 62 -6.27 8.84 3.43
C LYS A 62 -4.88 8.34 3.79
N LYS A 63 -4.54 8.34 5.08
CA LYS A 63 -3.27 7.81 5.57
C LYS A 63 -3.17 6.30 5.35
N ALA A 64 -4.20 5.53 5.68
CA ALA A 64 -4.23 4.09 5.49
C ALA A 64 -4.09 3.71 3.99
N GLU A 65 -4.81 4.40 3.11
CA GLU A 65 -4.74 4.20 1.65
C GLU A 65 -3.34 4.51 1.10
N SER A 66 -2.73 5.61 1.57
CA SER A 66 -1.38 6.00 1.16
C SER A 66 -0.33 4.98 1.61
N GLU A 67 -0.41 4.55 2.87
CA GLU A 67 0.49 3.52 3.40
C GLU A 67 0.31 2.19 2.68
N MET A 68 -0.93 1.76 2.43
CA MET A 68 -1.21 0.50 1.74
C MET A 68 -0.71 0.52 0.29
N THR A 69 -0.89 1.64 -0.41
CA THR A 69 -0.36 1.84 -1.77
C THR A 69 1.16 1.74 -1.79
N LEU A 70 1.83 2.35 -0.80
CA LEU A 70 3.28 2.29 -0.69
C LEU A 70 3.77 0.87 -0.38
N SER A 71 3.14 0.17 0.57
CA SER A 71 3.45 -1.23 0.88
C SER A 71 3.28 -2.13 -0.34
N ALA A 72 2.22 -1.96 -1.14
CA ALA A 72 2.02 -2.68 -2.40
C ALA A 72 3.14 -2.41 -3.41
N ARG A 73 3.53 -1.16 -3.61
CA ARG A 73 4.65 -0.82 -4.50
C ARG A 73 5.96 -1.45 -4.04
N GLN A 74 6.23 -1.47 -2.74
CA GLN A 74 7.44 -2.07 -2.19
C GLN A 74 7.45 -3.60 -2.37
N ALA A 75 6.34 -4.26 -2.04
CA ALA A 75 6.18 -5.71 -2.25
C ALA A 75 6.35 -6.09 -3.73
N ILE A 76 5.71 -5.37 -4.66
CA ILE A 76 5.85 -5.61 -6.11
C ILE A 76 7.30 -5.40 -6.56
N THR A 77 7.96 -4.34 -6.08
CA THR A 77 9.36 -4.06 -6.43
C THR A 77 10.29 -5.18 -5.96
N ALA A 78 10.12 -5.64 -4.72
CA ALA A 78 10.91 -6.73 -4.17
C ALA A 78 10.70 -8.04 -4.95
N LEU A 79 9.45 -8.38 -5.27
CA LEU A 79 9.15 -9.57 -6.07
C LEU A 79 9.78 -9.50 -7.47
N LYS A 80 9.71 -8.33 -8.14
CA LYS A 80 10.38 -8.12 -9.43
C LYS A 80 11.90 -8.33 -9.33
N GLN A 81 12.53 -7.82 -8.27
CA GLN A 81 13.96 -8.00 -8.06
C GLN A 81 14.31 -9.48 -7.84
N SER A 82 13.52 -10.20 -7.03
CA SER A 82 13.70 -11.65 -6.82
C SER A 82 13.54 -12.43 -8.13
N ILE A 83 12.51 -12.13 -8.91
CA ILE A 83 12.29 -12.74 -10.24
C ILE A 83 13.50 -12.50 -11.15
N THR A 84 13.92 -11.24 -11.30
CA THR A 84 15.05 -10.88 -12.17
C THR A 84 16.33 -11.57 -11.73
N SER A 85 16.64 -11.54 -10.43
CA SER A 85 17.86 -12.17 -9.89
C SER A 85 17.86 -13.68 -10.10
N LEU A 86 16.72 -14.35 -9.88
CA LEU A 86 16.60 -15.80 -10.02
C LEU A 86 16.68 -16.21 -11.49
N ILE A 87 15.96 -15.52 -12.38
CA ILE A 87 16.03 -15.75 -13.82
C ILE A 87 17.47 -15.51 -14.33
N SER A 88 18.11 -14.42 -13.95
CA SER A 88 19.50 -14.16 -14.37
C SER A 88 20.47 -15.23 -13.84
N GLY A 89 20.34 -15.64 -12.58
CA GLY A 89 21.25 -16.60 -11.96
C GLY A 89 21.05 -18.05 -12.43
N GLU A 90 19.81 -18.55 -12.38
CA GLU A 90 19.48 -19.92 -12.76
C GLU A 90 19.68 -20.16 -14.25
N VAL A 91 19.30 -19.18 -15.07
CA VAL A 91 19.48 -19.31 -16.52
C VAL A 91 20.95 -19.18 -16.89
N ALA A 92 21.73 -18.27 -16.30
CA ALA A 92 23.18 -18.23 -16.53
C ALA A 92 23.86 -19.55 -16.12
N GLY A 93 23.47 -20.13 -14.98
CA GLY A 93 23.99 -21.42 -14.53
C GLY A 93 23.60 -22.58 -15.44
N ASN A 94 22.36 -22.62 -15.93
CA ASN A 94 21.89 -23.65 -16.85
C ASN A 94 22.46 -23.51 -18.25
N ILE A 95 22.62 -22.30 -18.77
CA ILE A 95 23.29 -22.04 -20.05
C ILE A 95 24.75 -22.46 -19.98
N ALA A 96 25.47 -22.12 -18.90
CA ALA A 96 26.84 -22.59 -18.73
C ALA A 96 26.91 -24.13 -18.77
N LYS A 97 26.07 -24.81 -17.99
CA LYS A 97 26.01 -26.29 -17.95
C LYS A 97 25.59 -26.92 -19.28
N ALA A 98 24.62 -26.32 -19.99
CA ALA A 98 24.10 -26.83 -21.25
C ALA A 98 25.08 -26.59 -22.40
N GLY A 99 25.74 -25.44 -22.43
CA GLY A 99 26.84 -25.16 -23.34
C GLY A 99 27.90 -26.25 -23.23
N PHE A 100 28.41 -26.54 -22.03
CA PHE A 100 29.38 -27.63 -21.83
C PHE A 100 28.90 -29.03 -22.26
N LYS A 101 27.59 -29.25 -22.46
CA LYS A 101 27.03 -30.52 -22.97
C LYS A 101 26.83 -30.53 -24.48
N ASP A 102 26.65 -29.36 -25.10
CA ASP A 102 26.58 -29.22 -26.55
C ASP A 102 28.01 -29.09 -27.10
N GLU A 103 28.65 -30.26 -27.19
CA GLU A 103 30.07 -30.39 -27.55
C GLU A 103 30.36 -29.73 -28.92
N ALA A 104 29.42 -29.82 -29.87
CA ALA A 104 29.55 -29.20 -31.19
C ALA A 104 29.48 -27.66 -31.10
N PHE A 105 28.51 -27.11 -30.39
CA PHE A 105 28.38 -25.66 -30.22
C PHE A 105 29.56 -25.06 -29.45
N VAL A 106 30.04 -25.73 -28.38
CA VAL A 106 31.22 -25.29 -27.63
C VAL A 106 32.49 -25.40 -28.46
N GLN A 107 32.66 -26.48 -29.23
CA GLN A 107 33.80 -26.59 -30.16
C GLN A 107 33.75 -25.49 -31.22
N GLU A 108 32.59 -25.19 -31.81
CA GLU A 108 32.45 -24.10 -32.78
C GLU A 108 32.75 -22.74 -32.16
N MET A 109 32.25 -22.45 -30.96
CA MET A 109 32.53 -21.20 -30.25
C MET A 109 34.00 -21.07 -29.87
N ILE A 110 34.63 -22.13 -29.34
CA ILE A 110 36.06 -22.13 -29.01
C ILE A 110 36.90 -21.94 -30.28
N VAL A 111 36.57 -22.62 -31.38
CA VAL A 111 37.28 -22.45 -32.66
C VAL A 111 37.09 -21.05 -33.24
N ALA A 112 35.91 -20.46 -33.15
CA ALA A 112 35.64 -19.08 -33.59
C ALA A 112 36.45 -18.06 -32.77
N ILE A 113 36.52 -18.25 -31.44
CA ILE A 113 37.32 -17.42 -30.54
C ILE A 113 38.81 -17.59 -30.86
N LEU A 114 39.32 -18.81 -30.95
CA LEU A 114 40.74 -19.10 -31.21
C LEU A 114 41.21 -18.60 -32.58
N LYS A 115 40.35 -18.65 -33.62
CA LYS A 115 40.69 -18.13 -34.96
C LYS A 115 40.86 -16.62 -35.00
N LYS A 116 40.23 -15.90 -34.09
CA LYS A 116 40.13 -14.44 -34.09
C LYS A 116 40.79 -13.79 -32.87
N TRP A 117 41.29 -14.60 -31.94
CA TRP A 117 42.06 -14.13 -30.79
C TRP A 117 43.46 -13.71 -31.25
N ASP A 118 43.73 -12.42 -31.15
CA ASP A 118 45.08 -11.90 -31.28
C ASP A 118 45.87 -12.16 -29.98
N VAL A 119 46.58 -13.28 -29.97
CA VAL A 119 47.40 -13.73 -28.83
C VAL A 119 48.50 -12.72 -28.49
N ALA A 120 48.92 -11.87 -29.44
CA ALA A 120 49.98 -10.88 -29.22
C ALA A 120 49.54 -9.67 -28.39
N SER A 121 48.27 -9.28 -28.45
CA SER A 121 47.71 -8.17 -27.67
C SER A 121 47.13 -8.58 -26.32
N GLY A 122 46.94 -9.88 -26.08
CA GLY A 122 46.48 -10.44 -24.80
C GLY A 122 45.04 -10.06 -24.41
N ASN A 123 44.31 -9.38 -25.30
CA ASN A 123 43.01 -8.79 -24.98
C ASN A 123 41.87 -9.63 -25.58
N LEU A 124 41.12 -10.34 -24.74
CA LEU A 124 40.00 -11.17 -25.16
C LEU A 124 38.69 -10.36 -25.05
N ASN A 125 38.40 -9.53 -26.05
CA ASN A 125 37.12 -8.82 -26.12
C ASN A 125 36.14 -9.55 -27.04
N LEU A 126 35.19 -10.27 -26.44
CA LEU A 126 34.20 -11.09 -27.15
C LEU A 126 33.29 -10.29 -28.10
N GLU A 127 33.06 -8.98 -27.85
CA GLU A 127 32.27 -8.12 -28.74
C GLU A 127 32.94 -7.87 -30.09
N LEU A 128 34.28 -7.89 -30.11
CA LEU A 128 35.11 -7.67 -31.31
C LEU A 128 35.42 -8.98 -32.04
N ILE A 129 35.27 -10.12 -31.36
CA ILE A 129 35.65 -11.45 -31.85
C ILE A 129 34.47 -12.12 -32.59
N LEU A 130 33.24 -11.98 -32.13
CA LEU A 130 32.09 -12.61 -32.78
C LEU A 130 31.58 -11.77 -33.96
N SER A 131 31.31 -12.40 -35.11
CA SER A 131 30.59 -11.75 -36.22
C SER A 131 29.12 -11.52 -35.83
N GLU A 132 28.42 -10.64 -36.55
CA GLU A 132 27.00 -10.39 -36.30
C GLU A 132 26.15 -11.68 -36.42
N GLU A 133 26.50 -12.58 -37.35
CA GLU A 133 25.82 -13.88 -37.49
C GLU A 133 26.07 -14.81 -36.29
N GLU A 134 27.30 -14.85 -35.76
CA GLU A 134 27.64 -15.64 -34.57
C GLU A 134 26.96 -15.09 -33.31
N LYS A 135 26.85 -13.75 -33.19
CA LYS A 135 26.08 -13.09 -32.13
C LYS A 135 24.60 -13.46 -32.21
N GLU A 136 24.02 -13.44 -33.39
CA GLU A 136 22.60 -13.80 -33.58
C GLU A 136 22.33 -15.26 -33.22
N LYS A 137 23.19 -16.19 -33.66
CA LYS A 137 23.11 -17.62 -33.28
C LYS A 137 23.21 -17.81 -31.77
N PHE A 138 24.15 -17.11 -31.11
CA PHE A 138 24.28 -17.16 -29.66
C PHE A 138 23.03 -16.60 -28.96
N GLN A 139 22.51 -15.46 -29.41
CA GLN A 139 21.28 -14.86 -28.87
C GLN A 139 20.07 -15.80 -29.02
N GLN A 140 19.91 -16.46 -30.19
CA GLN A 140 18.84 -17.42 -30.42
C GLN A 140 18.97 -18.66 -29.53
N PHE A 141 20.19 -19.18 -29.35
CA PHE A 141 20.47 -20.29 -28.43
C PHE A 141 20.08 -19.92 -26.99
N VAL A 142 20.54 -18.76 -26.52
CA VAL A 142 20.20 -18.23 -25.20
C VAL A 142 18.69 -18.07 -25.05
N ALA A 143 18.03 -17.40 -25.99
CA ALA A 143 16.58 -17.17 -25.96
C ALA A 143 15.77 -18.48 -25.91
N THR A 144 16.20 -19.51 -26.66
CA THR A 144 15.57 -20.84 -26.64
C THR A 144 15.69 -21.48 -25.26
N LYS A 145 16.87 -21.41 -24.63
CA LYS A 145 17.09 -21.95 -23.28
C LYS A 145 16.33 -21.19 -22.20
N TYR A 146 16.21 -19.88 -22.32
CA TYR A 146 15.33 -19.07 -21.46
C TYR A 146 13.88 -19.53 -21.56
N LYS A 147 13.38 -19.72 -22.79
CA LYS A 147 12.00 -20.16 -23.03
C LYS A 147 11.74 -21.57 -22.47
N GLU A 148 12.64 -22.53 -22.73
CA GLU A 148 12.53 -23.90 -22.19
C GLU A 148 12.45 -23.93 -20.67
N LEU A 149 13.17 -23.04 -19.98
CA LEU A 149 13.16 -22.96 -18.51
C LEU A 149 11.86 -22.37 -17.99
N LEU A 150 11.36 -21.28 -18.60
CA LEU A 150 10.11 -20.65 -18.18
C LEU A 150 8.89 -21.53 -18.49
N ASP A 151 8.90 -22.26 -19.61
CA ASP A 151 7.82 -23.18 -20.00
C ASP A 151 7.67 -24.37 -19.03
N LYS A 152 8.74 -24.77 -18.33
CA LYS A 152 8.72 -25.85 -17.32
C LYS A 152 8.11 -25.42 -15.97
N GLY A 153 7.92 -24.13 -15.77
CA GLY A 153 7.55 -23.58 -14.48
C GLY A 153 8.78 -23.25 -13.64
N LEU A 154 8.88 -21.99 -13.21
CA LEU A 154 9.99 -21.50 -12.39
C LEU A 154 9.49 -21.16 -10.99
N GLU A 155 9.98 -21.91 -10.00
CA GLU A 155 9.67 -21.66 -8.58
C GLU A 155 10.58 -20.56 -8.02
N ILE A 156 9.97 -19.52 -7.47
CA ILE A 156 10.63 -18.39 -6.84
C ILE A 156 10.29 -18.41 -5.36
N LYS A 157 11.28 -18.79 -4.55
CA LYS A 157 11.22 -18.69 -3.10
C LYS A 157 11.69 -17.31 -2.66
N VAL A 158 10.87 -16.65 -1.85
CA VAL A 158 11.17 -15.32 -1.34
C VAL A 158 11.24 -15.40 0.18
N GLY A 159 12.40 -15.13 0.77
CA GLY A 159 12.65 -15.32 2.19
C GLY A 159 12.60 -16.79 2.62
N ASP A 160 12.23 -17.03 3.87
CA ASP A 160 12.25 -18.37 4.51
C ASP A 160 10.91 -19.13 4.38
N HIS A 161 10.08 -18.77 3.40
CA HIS A 161 8.75 -19.37 3.23
C HIS A 161 8.80 -20.74 2.56
N THR A 162 7.90 -21.64 2.97
CA THR A 162 7.78 -23.00 2.41
C THR A 162 7.13 -22.99 1.03
N ASP A 163 6.20 -22.06 0.81
CA ASP A 163 5.49 -21.86 -0.46
C ASP A 163 6.30 -20.95 -1.41
N ALA A 164 6.14 -21.15 -2.72
CA ALA A 164 6.85 -20.39 -3.76
C ALA A 164 5.90 -19.67 -4.72
N PHE A 165 6.34 -18.53 -5.26
CA PHE A 165 5.72 -17.92 -6.43
C PHE A 165 6.13 -18.72 -7.66
N VAL A 166 5.20 -19.09 -8.53
CA VAL A 166 5.50 -19.92 -9.70
C VAL A 166 5.24 -19.12 -10.97
N ILE A 167 6.28 -18.88 -11.76
CA ILE A 167 6.10 -18.39 -13.14
C ILE A 167 5.75 -19.59 -14.00
N GLN A 168 4.61 -19.53 -14.68
CA GLN A 168 4.15 -20.61 -15.56
C GLN A 168 3.50 -20.05 -16.84
N PRO A 169 3.54 -20.79 -17.95
CA PRO A 169 2.93 -20.36 -19.19
C PRO A 169 1.41 -20.22 -19.07
N LYS A 170 0.85 -19.17 -19.66
CA LYS A 170 -0.59 -18.93 -19.78
C LYS A 170 -0.89 -17.98 -20.93
N ASP A 171 -1.90 -18.32 -21.74
CA ASP A 171 -2.45 -17.49 -22.81
C ASP A 171 -1.38 -16.91 -23.78
N GLY A 172 -0.36 -17.72 -24.12
CA GLY A 172 0.74 -17.28 -25.00
C GLY A 172 1.78 -16.38 -24.34
N GLY A 173 1.67 -16.13 -23.03
CA GLY A 173 2.67 -15.46 -22.20
C GLY A 173 2.96 -16.25 -20.92
N TYR A 174 3.37 -15.55 -19.86
CA TYR A 174 3.63 -16.13 -18.55
C TYR A 174 2.84 -15.39 -17.47
N GLN A 175 2.37 -16.13 -16.47
CA GLN A 175 1.73 -15.59 -15.27
C GLN A 175 2.52 -15.99 -14.03
N VAL A 176 2.40 -15.20 -12.96
CA VAL A 176 2.89 -15.57 -11.62
C VAL A 176 1.70 -16.13 -10.83
N ALA A 177 1.77 -17.40 -10.45
CA ALA A 177 0.82 -18.04 -9.56
C ALA A 177 1.37 -18.16 -8.13
N PHE A 178 0.49 -18.02 -7.15
CA PHE A 178 0.83 -18.06 -5.73
C PHE A 178 -0.40 -18.41 -4.89
N SER A 179 -0.18 -18.96 -3.68
CA SER A 179 -1.24 -19.20 -2.71
C SER A 179 -1.62 -17.89 -1.99
N GLU A 180 -2.85 -17.81 -1.50
CA GLU A 180 -3.30 -16.70 -0.65
C GLU A 180 -2.41 -16.54 0.59
N LYS A 181 -2.11 -17.66 1.27
CA LYS A 181 -1.21 -17.69 2.43
C LYS A 181 0.18 -17.14 2.13
N LEU A 182 0.75 -17.48 0.98
CA LEU A 182 2.05 -16.94 0.55
C LEU A 182 1.95 -15.44 0.33
N PHE A 183 0.90 -14.99 -0.38
CA PHE A 183 0.69 -13.56 -0.63
C PHE A 183 0.54 -12.78 0.67
N GLU A 184 -0.29 -13.24 1.60
CA GLU A 184 -0.47 -12.62 2.91
C GLU A 184 0.84 -12.53 3.67
N THR A 185 1.56 -13.67 3.80
CA THR A 185 2.80 -13.72 4.58
C THR A 185 3.86 -12.80 3.97
N PHE A 186 4.00 -12.81 2.64
CA PHE A 186 4.91 -11.94 1.91
C PHE A 186 4.51 -10.46 2.06
N PHE A 187 3.25 -10.12 1.79
CA PHE A 187 2.76 -8.74 1.82
C PHE A 187 2.81 -8.14 3.23
N ASN A 188 2.55 -8.96 4.27
CA ASN A 188 2.58 -8.54 5.66
C ASN A 188 3.95 -8.02 6.11
N GLN A 189 5.04 -8.43 5.46
CA GLN A 189 6.39 -7.92 5.73
C GLN A 189 6.53 -6.44 5.34
N TYR A 190 5.81 -6.01 4.31
CA TYR A 190 5.86 -4.64 3.79
C TYR A 190 4.78 -3.72 4.37
N MET A 191 3.74 -4.28 4.99
CA MET A 191 2.70 -3.49 5.64
C MET A 191 3.26 -2.66 6.79
N ARG A 192 2.87 -1.39 6.82
CA ARG A 192 3.27 -0.41 7.84
C ARG A 192 2.47 -0.56 9.13
N SER A 193 3.03 -0.05 10.23
CA SER A 193 2.49 -0.23 11.58
C SER A 193 1.09 0.34 11.76
N PHE A 194 0.78 1.50 11.18
CA PHE A 194 -0.54 2.11 11.28
C PHE A 194 -1.59 1.27 10.55
N THR A 195 -1.37 0.92 9.28
CA THR A 195 -2.29 0.02 8.55
C THR A 195 -2.41 -1.36 9.20
N LYS A 196 -1.32 -1.90 9.75
CA LYS A 196 -1.35 -3.14 10.55
C LYS A 196 -2.31 -3.03 11.73
N SER A 197 -2.21 -1.97 12.51
CA SER A 197 -3.08 -1.76 13.69
C SER A 197 -4.56 -1.58 13.36
N LEU A 198 -4.90 -1.18 12.13
CA LEU A 198 -6.29 -1.05 11.68
C LEU A 198 -6.88 -2.38 11.20
N LEU A 199 -6.08 -3.22 10.54
CA LEU A 199 -6.52 -4.45 9.90
C LEU A 199 -6.38 -5.69 10.79
N TYR A 200 -5.37 -5.71 11.66
CA TYR A 200 -5.06 -6.82 12.55
C TYR A 200 -5.16 -6.31 13.99
N LYS A 201 -6.21 -6.74 14.69
CA LYS A 201 -6.36 -6.52 16.13
C LYS A 201 -5.57 -7.54 16.93
#